data_AF-A0A529LQX8-F1
#
_entry.id   AF-A0A529LQX8-F1
#
_cell.length_a   1.000
_cell.length_b   1.000
_cell.length_c   1.000
_cell.angle_alpha   90.00
_cell.angle_beta   90.00
_cell.angle_gamma   90.00
#
_symmetry.space_group_name_H-M   'P 1'
#
loop_
_entity.id
_entity.type
_entity.pdbx_description
1 polymer ?
#
loop_
_entity_poly.entity_id
_entity_poly.type
_entity_poly.pdbx_seq_one_letter_code
_entity_poly.pdbx_strand_id
1 'polypeptide(L)'
;SDIAEVSRGYEDPPTYLIRRQGEPTIMLAAVMQEGWDGRALGKALEDKTAAIAQTLPLGMTLDKVSDQAVNITSAVDEFMLKFAMALGVVLLISLLSMGWRVGIVVAAAVPLTLAVVFLIMLETGRFFDRITLGALILALGLLVDDAIIAIEVMVVKMEEGMDRIKAAAYA
;
A
#
# COMPACT_ATOMS: atom_id res chain seq x y z
N SER A 1 39.79 34.95 32.99
CA SER A 1 38.65 35.87 33.18
C SER A 1 39.03 37.34 33.05
N ASP A 2 40.31 37.71 33.04
CA ASP A 2 40.74 39.12 32.99
C ASP A 2 40.61 39.80 31.60
N ILE A 3 40.08 39.09 30.59
CA ILE A 3 40.00 39.59 29.20
C ILE A 3 38.63 39.30 28.56
N ALA A 4 37.96 38.21 28.95
CA ALA A 4 36.64 37.85 28.45
C ALA A 4 35.87 36.98 29.44
N GLU A 5 34.54 37.08 29.36
CA GLU A 5 33.60 36.19 30.00
C GLU A 5 33.19 35.10 29.01
N VAL A 6 33.35 33.83 29.41
CA VAL A 6 33.02 32.68 28.58
C VAL A 6 31.87 31.94 29.24
N SER A 7 30.72 31.93 28.57
CA SER A 7 29.53 31.20 28.99
C SER A 7 29.03 30.33 27.84
N ARG A 8 28.31 29.25 28.17
CA ARG A 8 27.55 28.48 27.17
C ARG A 8 26.18 29.14 27.06
N GLY A 9 25.82 29.55 25.85
CA GLY A 9 24.53 30.14 25.54
C GLY A 9 24.02 29.65 24.18
N TYR A 10 22.78 30.04 23.86
CA TYR A 10 22.26 29.91 22.50
C TYR A 10 22.80 31.03 21.61
N GLU A 11 22.70 30.85 20.30
CA GLU A 11 23.02 31.91 19.34
C GLU A 11 22.09 33.11 19.55
N ASP A 12 22.67 34.30 19.69
CA ASP A 12 21.96 35.57 19.89
C ASP A 12 22.53 36.62 18.90
N PRO A 13 21.71 37.17 17.98
CA PRO A 13 20.27 36.92 17.81
C PRO A 13 19.98 35.53 17.24
N PRO A 14 18.86 34.88 17.64
CA PRO A 14 18.51 33.57 17.13
C PRO A 14 18.14 33.63 15.65
N THR A 15 18.83 32.84 14.84
CA THR A 15 18.62 32.72 13.39
C THR A 15 17.43 31.82 13.03
N TYR A 16 17.02 30.92 13.91
CA TYR A 16 15.88 30.01 13.68
C TYR A 16 15.16 29.69 14.99
N LEU A 17 13.84 29.92 15.03
CA LEU A 17 12.98 29.63 16.18
C LEU A 17 11.83 28.74 15.74
N ILE A 18 11.64 27.62 16.43
CA ILE A 18 10.50 26.73 16.23
C ILE A 18 9.60 26.83 17.46
N ARG A 19 8.30 26.98 17.21
CA ARG A 19 7.29 26.97 18.26
C ARG A 19 6.17 26.02 17.92
N ARG A 20 5.66 25.32 18.92
CA ARG A 20 4.44 24.52 18.81
C ARG A 20 3.41 25.08 19.78
N GLN A 21 2.25 25.49 19.24
CA GLN A 21 1.17 26.10 20.04
C GLN A 21 1.63 27.29 20.92
N GLY A 22 2.63 28.05 20.45
CA GLY A 22 3.17 29.20 21.17
C GLY A 22 4.34 28.90 22.12
N GLU A 23 4.59 27.64 22.44
CA GLU A 23 5.71 27.20 23.29
C GLU A 23 6.99 26.98 22.46
N PRO A 24 8.17 27.37 22.97
CA PRO A 24 9.45 27.04 22.33
C PRO A 24 9.63 25.52 22.20
N THR A 25 10.03 25.05 21.03
CA THR A 25 10.12 23.60 20.76
C THR A 25 11.38 23.29 19.96
N ILE A 26 11.93 22.10 20.17
CA ILE A 26 12.96 21.53 19.31
C ILE A 26 12.29 20.52 18.37
N MET A 27 12.47 20.68 17.06
CA MET A 27 11.94 19.75 16.08
C MET A 27 12.98 18.70 15.73
N LEU A 28 12.59 17.43 15.82
CA LEU A 28 13.37 16.31 15.33
C LEU A 28 12.64 15.71 14.13
N ALA A 29 13.33 15.61 12.99
CA ALA A 29 12.81 14.95 11.80
C ALA A 29 13.54 13.64 11.57
N ALA A 30 12.79 12.56 11.39
CA ALA A 30 13.30 11.26 10.96
C ALA A 30 12.83 11.00 9.53
N VAL A 31 13.76 10.66 8.64
CA VAL A 31 13.46 10.33 7.25
C VAL A 31 13.74 8.85 7.03
N MET A 32 12.79 8.17 6.39
CA MET A 32 12.92 6.75 6.05
C MET A 32 14.04 6.56 5.01
N GLN A 33 14.88 5.56 5.21
CA GLN A 33 15.84 5.15 4.20
C GLN A 33 15.13 4.47 3.02
N GLU A 34 15.69 4.60 1.82
CA GLU A 34 15.12 3.98 0.63
C GLU A 34 15.06 2.45 0.78
N GLY A 35 13.98 1.84 0.30
CA GLY A 35 13.75 0.39 0.39
C GLY A 35 13.30 -0.14 1.76
N TRP A 36 13.16 0.73 2.78
CA TRP A 36 12.61 0.33 4.07
C TRP A 36 11.09 0.32 4.08
N ASP A 37 10.52 -0.58 4.89
CA ASP A 37 9.08 -0.64 5.14
C ASP A 37 8.66 0.49 6.09
N GLY A 38 7.84 1.41 5.58
CA GLY A 38 7.28 2.52 6.35
C GLY A 38 6.40 2.10 7.52
N ARG A 39 5.72 0.94 7.44
CA ARG A 39 4.91 0.40 8.54
C ARG A 39 5.81 -0.09 9.68
N ALA A 40 6.86 -0.85 9.32
CA ALA A 40 7.85 -1.32 10.27
C ALA A 40 8.59 -0.15 10.94
N LEU A 41 8.97 0.87 10.15
CA LEU A 41 9.59 2.08 10.67
C LEU A 41 8.65 2.84 11.63
N GLY A 42 7.38 3.01 11.27
CA GLY A 42 6.39 3.68 12.12
C GLY A 42 6.27 3.00 13.48
N LYS A 43 6.18 1.66 13.50
CA LYS A 43 6.13 0.87 14.74
C LYS A 43 7.41 1.00 15.56
N ALA A 44 8.57 0.91 14.92
CA ALA A 44 9.86 1.06 15.60
C ALA A 44 10.03 2.47 16.21
N LEU A 45 9.56 3.52 15.52
CA LEU A 45 9.56 4.88 16.03
C LEU A 45 8.58 5.05 17.19
N GLU A 46 7.39 4.44 17.14
CA GLU A 46 6.45 4.41 18.27
C GLU A 46 7.11 3.82 19.52
N ASP A 47 7.71 2.63 19.39
CA ASP A 47 8.34 1.93 20.51
C ASP A 47 9.51 2.73 21.10
N LYS A 48 10.34 3.33 20.22
CA LYS A 48 11.47 4.16 20.65
C LYS A 48 11.05 5.47 21.28
N THR A 49 10.05 6.16 20.72
CA THR A 49 9.55 7.42 21.27
C THR A 49 8.88 7.20 22.62
N ALA A 50 8.14 6.10 22.78
CA ALA A 50 7.57 5.70 24.07
C ALA A 50 8.66 5.40 25.13
N ALA A 51 9.73 4.71 24.75
CA ALA A 51 10.86 4.46 25.65
C ALA A 51 11.60 5.76 26.04
N ILE A 52 11.84 6.66 25.08
CA ILE A 52 12.49 7.95 25.34
C ILE A 52 11.62 8.81 26.25
N ALA A 53 10.31 8.85 26.02
CA ALA A 53 9.37 9.64 26.82
C ALA A 53 9.44 9.31 28.32
N GLN A 54 9.75 8.07 28.69
CA GLN A 54 9.91 7.66 30.10
C GLN A 54 11.21 8.17 30.75
N THR A 55 12.20 8.53 29.93
CA THR A 55 13.51 9.02 30.40
C THR A 55 13.62 10.54 30.39
N LEU A 56 12.57 11.24 29.92
CA LEU A 56 12.59 12.69 29.80
C LEU A 56 12.57 13.38 31.18
N PRO A 57 13.30 14.49 31.34
CA PRO A 57 13.20 15.35 32.51
C PRO A 57 11.78 15.90 32.71
N LEU A 58 11.45 16.22 33.95
CA LEU A 58 10.20 16.91 34.28
C LEU A 58 10.06 18.21 33.47
N GLY A 59 8.89 18.40 32.86
CA GLY A 59 8.59 19.57 32.02
C GLY A 59 8.97 19.41 30.54
N MET A 60 9.55 18.27 30.12
CA MET A 60 9.75 17.96 28.71
C MET A 60 8.71 16.94 28.23
N THR A 61 8.11 17.22 27.07
CA THR A 61 7.21 16.30 26.37
C THR A 61 7.72 16.03 24.96
N LEU A 62 7.48 14.83 24.47
CA LEU A 62 7.79 14.43 23.10
C LEU A 62 6.48 14.18 22.35
N ASP A 63 6.11 15.15 21.52
CA ASP A 63 4.88 15.10 20.74
C ASP A 63 5.17 14.86 19.26
N LYS A 64 4.44 13.91 18.67
CA LYS A 64 4.50 13.66 17.23
C LYS A 64 3.76 14.78 16.48
N VAL A 65 4.44 15.44 15.54
CA VAL A 65 3.89 16.54 14.74
C VAL A 65 3.32 16.04 13.42
N SER A 66 4.05 15.14 12.76
CA SER A 66 3.62 14.49 11.53
C SER A 66 3.95 13.00 11.58
N ASP A 67 3.01 12.17 11.13
CA ASP A 67 3.21 10.74 10.97
C ASP A 67 2.80 10.32 9.56
N GLN A 68 3.80 9.99 8.74
CA GLN A 68 3.54 9.52 7.38
C GLN A 68 3.23 8.03 7.33
N ALA A 69 3.68 7.24 8.32
CA ALA A 69 3.45 5.80 8.38
C ALA A 69 1.97 5.46 8.62
N VAL A 70 1.26 6.25 9.44
CA VAL A 70 -0.19 6.10 9.64
C VAL A 70 -0.94 6.28 8.33
N ASN A 71 -0.61 7.33 7.57
CA ASN A 71 -1.26 7.61 6.29
C ASN A 71 -0.98 6.52 5.24
N ILE A 72 0.25 5.98 5.21
CA ILE A 72 0.59 4.84 4.34
C ILE A 72 -0.22 3.60 4.73
N THR A 73 -0.29 3.30 6.02
CA THR A 73 -0.99 2.11 6.53
C THR A 73 -2.47 2.16 6.17
N SER A 74 -3.16 3.24 6.54
CA SER A 74 -4.58 3.44 6.26
C SER A 74 -4.89 3.41 4.77
N ALA A 75 -4.06 4.07 3.93
CA ALA A 75 -4.28 4.10 2.49
C ALA A 75 -4.14 2.71 1.85
N VAL A 76 -3.12 1.93 2.23
CA VAL A 76 -2.91 0.58 1.70
C VAL A 76 -4.01 -0.37 2.19
N ASP A 77 -4.43 -0.28 3.46
CA ASP A 77 -5.48 -1.16 4.00
C ASP A 77 -6.85 -0.86 3.38
N GLU A 78 -7.22 0.42 3.26
CA GLU A 78 -8.44 0.83 2.57
C GLU A 78 -8.43 0.38 1.11
N PHE A 79 -7.27 0.49 0.45
CA PHE A 79 -7.11 0.04 -0.91
C PHE A 79 -7.29 -1.47 -1.05
N MET A 80 -6.61 -2.26 -0.21
CA MET A 80 -6.69 -3.72 -0.23
C MET A 80 -8.12 -4.21 0.00
N LEU A 81 -8.87 -3.54 0.89
CA LEU A 81 -10.29 -3.82 1.10
C LEU A 81 -11.12 -3.56 -0.16
N LYS A 82 -10.95 -2.39 -0.80
CA LYS A 82 -11.65 -2.05 -2.04
C LYS A 82 -11.29 -2.99 -3.18
N PHE A 83 -10.02 -3.36 -3.30
CA PHE A 83 -9.53 -4.32 -4.28
C PHE A 83 -10.15 -5.70 -4.10
N ALA A 84 -10.14 -6.23 -2.87
CA ALA A 84 -10.75 -7.53 -2.57
C ALA A 84 -12.26 -7.53 -2.81
N MET A 85 -12.94 -6.43 -2.48
CA MET A 85 -14.37 -6.25 -2.74
C MET A 85 -14.67 -6.22 -4.24
N ALA A 86 -13.90 -5.45 -5.03
CA ALA A 86 -14.06 -5.38 -6.48
C ALA A 86 -13.84 -6.76 -7.14
N LEU A 87 -12.76 -7.45 -6.76
CA LEU A 87 -12.50 -8.81 -7.21
C LEU A 87 -13.64 -9.77 -6.84
N GLY A 88 -14.11 -9.70 -5.59
CA GLY A 88 -15.22 -10.54 -5.12
C GLY A 88 -16.51 -10.31 -5.91
N VAL A 89 -16.84 -9.05 -6.23
CA VAL A 89 -18.02 -8.70 -7.04
C VAL A 89 -17.88 -9.24 -8.46
N VAL A 90 -16.71 -9.09 -9.08
CA VAL A 90 -16.43 -9.65 -10.42
C VAL A 90 -16.63 -11.17 -10.43
N LEU A 91 -16.05 -11.88 -9.45
CA LEU A 91 -16.18 -13.34 -9.36
C LEU A 91 -17.62 -13.79 -9.08
N LEU A 92 -18.35 -13.02 -8.28
CA LEU A 92 -19.75 -13.30 -8.00
C LEU A 92 -20.61 -13.13 -9.26
N ILE A 93 -20.44 -12.02 -9.98
CA ILE A 93 -21.20 -11.74 -11.20
C ILE A 93 -20.86 -12.76 -12.30
N SER A 94 -19.60 -13.13 -12.47
CA SER A 94 -19.21 -14.13 -13.47
C SER A 94 -19.83 -15.51 -13.16
N LEU A 95 -19.86 -15.91 -11.89
CA LEU A 95 -20.49 -17.15 -11.46
C LEU A 95 -22.01 -17.16 -11.67
N LEU A 96 -22.67 -16.03 -11.39
CA LEU A 96 -24.11 -15.88 -11.60
C LEU A 96 -24.48 -15.82 -13.08
N SER A 97 -23.67 -15.16 -13.90
CA SER A 97 -23.96 -14.94 -15.32
C SER A 97 -23.69 -16.16 -16.19
N MET A 98 -22.60 -16.89 -15.93
CA MET A 98 -22.15 -18.00 -16.79
C MET A 98 -22.46 -19.40 -16.21
N GLY A 99 -23.02 -19.44 -15.00
CA GLY A 99 -23.32 -20.67 -14.28
C GLY A 99 -22.10 -21.33 -13.63
N TRP A 100 -22.36 -22.36 -12.81
CA TRP A 100 -21.37 -22.91 -11.87
C TRP A 100 -20.10 -23.46 -12.54
N ARG A 101 -20.22 -24.14 -13.69
CA ARG A 101 -19.07 -24.81 -14.34
C ARG A 101 -18.11 -23.81 -14.98
N VAL A 102 -18.64 -22.81 -15.67
CA VAL A 102 -17.84 -21.80 -16.38
C VAL A 102 -17.33 -20.76 -15.40
N GLY A 103 -18.17 -20.32 -14.47
CA GLY A 103 -17.80 -19.35 -13.44
C GLY A 103 -16.65 -19.80 -12.56
N ILE A 104 -16.54 -21.10 -12.22
CA ILE A 104 -15.38 -21.62 -11.48
C ILE A 104 -14.09 -21.48 -12.27
N VAL A 105 -14.12 -21.65 -13.60
CA VAL A 105 -12.93 -21.49 -14.45
C VAL A 105 -12.44 -20.04 -14.40
N VAL A 106 -13.35 -19.08 -14.54
CA VAL A 106 -13.04 -17.64 -14.38
C VAL A 106 -12.49 -17.36 -12.97
N ALA A 107 -13.16 -17.88 -11.94
CA ALA A 107 -12.78 -17.68 -10.55
C ALA A 107 -11.44 -18.29 -10.17
N ALA A 108 -10.96 -19.30 -10.89
CA ALA A 108 -9.61 -19.83 -10.73
C ALA A 108 -8.58 -19.07 -11.57
N ALA A 109 -8.95 -18.63 -12.78
CA ALA A 109 -8.04 -17.93 -13.69
C ALA A 109 -7.58 -16.57 -13.15
N VAL A 110 -8.50 -15.77 -12.59
CA VAL A 110 -8.19 -14.40 -12.13
C VAL A 110 -7.22 -14.37 -10.93
N PRO A 111 -7.40 -15.18 -9.86
CA PRO A 111 -6.40 -15.23 -8.79
C PRO A 111 -5.06 -15.80 -9.24
N LEU A 112 -5.05 -16.73 -10.20
CA LEU A 112 -3.83 -17.31 -10.74
C LEU A 112 -2.97 -16.26 -11.47
N THR A 113 -3.58 -15.42 -12.31
CA THR A 113 -2.85 -14.33 -12.98
C THR A 113 -2.33 -13.30 -11.99
N LEU A 114 -3.12 -12.96 -10.96
CA LEU A 114 -2.66 -12.09 -9.87
C LEU A 114 -1.48 -12.69 -9.11
N ALA A 115 -1.49 -14.00 -8.84
CA ALA A 115 -0.37 -14.68 -8.19
C ALA A 115 0.92 -14.55 -9.01
N VAL A 116 0.83 -14.64 -10.35
CA VAL A 116 1.97 -14.41 -11.25
C VAL A 116 2.44 -12.96 -11.20
N VAL A 117 1.52 -11.99 -11.19
CA VAL A 117 1.88 -10.56 -11.04
C VAL A 117 2.60 -10.32 -9.72
N PHE A 118 2.10 -10.87 -8.60
CA PHE A 118 2.74 -10.74 -7.30
C PHE A 118 4.11 -11.43 -7.24
N LEU A 119 4.27 -12.56 -7.92
CA LEU A 119 5.58 -13.23 -8.06
C LEU A 119 6.58 -12.32 -8.79
N ILE A 120 6.18 -11.70 -9.90
CA ILE A 120 7.02 -10.76 -10.67
C ILE A 120 7.34 -9.52 -9.84
N MET A 121 6.37 -8.99 -9.08
CA MET A 121 6.61 -7.87 -8.17
C MET A 121 7.65 -8.22 -7.09
N LEU A 122 7.53 -9.42 -6.51
CA LEU A 122 8.48 -9.92 -5.52
C LEU A 122 9.89 -10.04 -6.11
N GLU A 123 10.03 -10.62 -7.30
CA GLU A 123 11.32 -10.79 -7.98
C GLU A 123 11.95 -9.45 -8.39
N THR A 124 11.13 -8.46 -8.75
CA THR A 124 11.60 -7.11 -9.11
C THR A 124 11.78 -6.17 -7.92
N GLY A 125 11.54 -6.64 -6.69
CA GLY A 125 11.67 -5.84 -5.47
C GLY A 125 10.64 -4.70 -5.37
N ARG A 126 9.50 -4.81 -6.06
CA ARG A 126 8.43 -3.81 -6.02
C ARG A 126 7.43 -4.13 -4.91
N PHE A 127 7.33 -3.22 -3.94
CA PHE A 127 6.39 -3.31 -2.83
C PHE A 127 5.10 -2.54 -3.11
N PHE A 128 4.08 -2.79 -2.29
CA PHE A 128 2.82 -2.05 -2.35
C PHE A 128 3.00 -0.62 -1.87
N ASP A 129 2.71 0.29 -2.79
CA ASP A 129 2.53 1.71 -2.57
C ASP A 129 1.24 2.17 -3.25
N ARG A 130 0.85 3.42 -3.06
CA ARG A 130 -0.39 3.95 -3.64
C ARG A 130 -0.41 3.90 -5.19
N ILE A 131 0.75 3.96 -5.85
CA ILE A 131 0.85 4.00 -7.31
C ILE A 131 0.74 2.59 -7.89
N THR A 132 1.51 1.65 -7.37
CA THR A 132 1.51 0.22 -7.73
C THR A 132 0.15 -0.40 -7.47
N LEU A 133 -0.48 -0.07 -6.34
CA LEU A 133 -1.85 -0.46 -6.05
C LEU A 133 -2.82 0.10 -7.11
N GLY A 134 -2.78 1.42 -7.38
CA GLY A 134 -3.60 2.03 -8.44
C GLY A 134 -3.43 1.37 -9.80
N ALA A 135 -2.18 1.06 -10.19
CA ALA A 135 -1.87 0.33 -11.42
C ALA A 135 -2.46 -1.09 -11.42
N LEU A 136 -2.43 -1.80 -10.28
CA LEU A 136 -2.99 -3.13 -10.14
C LEU A 136 -4.51 -3.15 -10.33
N ILE A 137 -5.26 -2.14 -9.85
CA ILE A 137 -6.71 -2.05 -10.10
C ILE A 137 -7.00 -1.87 -11.58
N LEU A 138 -6.30 -0.96 -12.26
CA LEU A 138 -6.50 -0.71 -13.68
C LEU A 138 -6.15 -1.95 -14.52
N ALA A 139 -5.02 -2.58 -14.20
CA ALA A 139 -4.59 -3.81 -14.86
C ALA A 139 -5.55 -4.97 -14.59
N LEU A 140 -6.07 -5.11 -13.37
CA LEU A 140 -7.04 -6.14 -13.03
C LEU A 140 -8.32 -5.98 -13.86
N GLY A 141 -8.83 -4.75 -14.01
CA GLY A 141 -10.03 -4.49 -14.81
C GLY A 141 -9.89 -4.99 -16.25
N LEU A 142 -8.76 -4.66 -16.89
CA LEU A 142 -8.44 -5.12 -18.25
C LEU A 142 -8.24 -6.64 -18.31
N LEU A 143 -7.47 -7.19 -17.37
CA LEU A 143 -7.12 -8.62 -17.35
C LEU A 143 -8.35 -9.51 -17.14
N VAL A 144 -9.25 -9.09 -16.25
CA VAL A 144 -10.50 -9.80 -15.98
C VAL A 144 -11.39 -9.77 -17.21
N ASP A 145 -11.52 -8.61 -17.86
CA ASP A 145 -12.35 -8.45 -19.05
C ASP A 145 -11.89 -9.39 -20.17
N ASP A 146 -10.58 -9.40 -20.46
CA ASP A 146 -10.00 -10.30 -21.46
C ASP A 146 -10.26 -11.78 -21.13
N ALA A 147 -10.08 -12.17 -19.86
CA ALA A 147 -10.33 -13.55 -19.42
C ALA A 147 -11.81 -13.94 -19.52
N ILE A 148 -12.71 -13.03 -19.18
CA ILE A 148 -14.17 -13.24 -19.27
C ILE A 148 -14.59 -13.36 -20.73
N ILE A 149 -14.16 -12.45 -21.60
CA ILE A 149 -14.51 -12.46 -23.03
C ILE A 149 -14.01 -13.73 -23.70
N ALA A 150 -12.76 -14.14 -23.45
CA ALA A 150 -12.20 -15.37 -24.03
C ALA A 150 -13.02 -16.61 -23.63
N ILE A 151 -13.42 -16.71 -22.35
CA ILE A 151 -14.23 -17.81 -21.85
C ILE A 151 -15.65 -17.76 -22.41
N GLU A 152 -16.26 -16.57 -22.50
CA GLU A 152 -17.59 -16.38 -23.11
C GLU A 152 -17.61 -16.82 -24.57
N VAL A 153 -16.62 -16.37 -25.37
CA VAL A 153 -16.49 -16.78 -26.77
C VAL A 153 -16.34 -18.29 -26.90
N MET A 154 -15.53 -18.91 -26.05
CA MET A 154 -15.37 -20.38 -26.04
C MET A 154 -16.69 -21.09 -25.75
N VAL A 155 -17.46 -20.60 -24.77
CA VAL A 155 -18.77 -21.18 -24.41
C VAL A 155 -19.77 -21.02 -25.54
N VAL A 156 -19.89 -19.83 -26.12
CA VAL A 156 -20.79 -19.55 -27.25
C VAL A 156 -20.44 -20.47 -28.44
N LYS A 157 -19.15 -20.64 -28.74
CA LYS A 157 -18.70 -21.55 -29.81
C LYS A 157 -19.02 -23.02 -29.54
N MET A 158 -18.96 -23.46 -28.28
CA MET A 158 -19.39 -24.80 -27.90
C MET A 158 -20.91 -24.98 -28.03
N GLU A 159 -21.71 -23.95 -27.73
CA GLU A 159 -23.17 -23.96 -27.92
C GLU A 159 -23.57 -23.97 -29.40
N GLU A 160 -22.79 -23.33 -30.27
CA GLU A 160 -22.90 -23.43 -31.74
C GLU A 160 -22.54 -24.82 -32.29
N GLY A 161 -22.10 -25.76 -31.43
CA GLY A 161 -21.81 -27.15 -31.79
C GLY A 161 -20.35 -27.46 -32.10
N MET A 162 -19.41 -26.54 -31.83
CA MET A 162 -17.98 -26.87 -31.93
C MET A 162 -17.50 -27.73 -30.78
N ASP A 163 -16.61 -28.67 -31.10
CA ASP A 163 -15.88 -29.44 -30.09
C ASP A 163 -14.98 -28.54 -29.23
N ARG A 164 -14.77 -28.93 -27.97
CA ARG A 164 -14.06 -28.14 -26.94
C ARG A 164 -12.68 -27.66 -27.40
N ILE A 165 -11.91 -28.52 -28.06
CA ILE A 165 -10.55 -28.19 -28.51
C ILE A 165 -10.60 -27.17 -29.66
N LYS A 166 -11.59 -27.26 -30.55
CA LYS A 166 -11.77 -26.30 -31.64
C LYS A 166 -12.28 -24.96 -31.13
N ALA A 167 -13.21 -24.96 -30.18
CA ALA A 167 -13.71 -23.74 -29.55
C ALA A 167 -12.59 -22.98 -28.80
N ALA A 168 -11.70 -23.70 -28.11
CA ALA A 168 -10.55 -23.10 -27.42
C ALA A 168 -9.52 -22.46 -28.36
N ALA A 169 -9.49 -22.82 -29.64
CA ALA A 169 -8.59 -22.21 -30.63
C ALA A 169 -9.11 -20.86 -31.19
N TYR A 170 -10.36 -20.49 -30.88
CA TYR A 170 -10.98 -19.22 -31.26
C TYR A 170 -11.01 -18.19 -30.13
N ALA A 171 -10.70 -18.63 -28.90
CA ALA A 171 -10.49 -17.79 -27.73
C ALA A 171 -9.04 -17.30 -27.69
#